data_AF-A0A356TPD3-F1
#
_entry.id   AF-A0A356TPD3-F1
#
_cell.length_a   1.000
_cell.length_b   1.000
_cell.length_c   1.000
_cell.angle_alpha   90.00
_cell.angle_beta   90.00
_cell.angle_gamma   90.00
#
_symmetry.space_group_name_H-M   'P 1'
#
loop_
_entity.id
_entity.type
_entity.pdbx_description
1 polymer ?
#
loop_
_entity_poly.entity_id
_entity_poly.type
_entity_poly.pdbx_seq_one_letter_code
_entity_poly.pdbx_strand_id
1 'polypeptide(L)'
;ASLGRLSRTFGRSAAVSELEAEIESALGRFVEAEQLGRDPRHAPAEGEVTLASRYLAAELMREALRFTTSAEAVELKDALWHDLEKKNARRLLEDELKSADVDLVDRLSLARAWIEAFLSRGSDSMAGP
;
A
#
# COMPACT_ATOMS: atom_id res chain seq x y z
N ALA A 1 13.43 12.87 3.74
CA ALA A 1 14.91 12.95 3.64
C ALA A 1 15.59 13.61 4.84
N SER A 2 15.16 14.79 5.32
CA SER A 2 15.82 15.46 6.47
C SER A 2 15.55 14.77 7.81
N LEU A 3 14.30 14.39 8.10
CA LEU A 3 13.90 13.74 9.36
C LEU A 3 14.63 12.41 9.60
N GLY A 4 14.77 11.58 8.56
CA GLY A 4 15.51 10.33 8.67
C GLY A 4 17.01 10.52 8.95
N ARG A 5 17.64 11.53 8.35
CA ARG A 5 19.04 11.90 8.68
C ARG A 5 19.14 12.47 10.09
N LEU A 6 18.23 13.34 10.48
CA LEU A 6 18.17 13.93 11.82
C LEU A 6 18.04 12.86 12.91
N SER A 7 17.13 11.90 12.70
CA SER A 7 16.90 10.78 13.63
C SER A 7 18.12 9.86 13.75
N ARG A 8 18.84 9.59 12.64
CA ARG A 8 20.10 8.81 12.68
C ARG A 8 21.22 9.53 13.44
N THR A 9 21.28 10.86 13.35
CA THR A 9 22.36 11.64 13.99
C THR A 9 22.09 11.91 15.47
N PHE A 10 20.86 12.19 15.86
CA PHE A 10 20.51 12.66 17.21
C PHE A 10 19.57 11.73 17.99
N GLY A 11 19.17 10.60 17.38
CA GLY A 11 18.15 9.73 17.94
C GLY A 11 16.73 10.28 17.73
N ARG A 12 15.77 9.66 18.42
CA ARG A 12 14.35 10.01 18.31
C ARG A 12 14.10 11.45 18.75
N SER A 13 13.46 12.25 17.90
CA SER A 13 13.11 13.65 18.15
C SER A 13 11.60 13.85 18.28
N ALA A 14 11.18 15.01 18.80
CA ALA A 14 9.77 15.39 18.88
C ALA A 14 9.08 15.33 17.50
N ALA A 15 9.75 15.79 16.45
CA ALA A 15 9.23 15.75 15.08
C ALA A 15 9.01 14.32 14.55
N VAL A 16 9.76 13.32 15.02
CA VAL A 16 9.51 11.91 14.70
C VAL A 16 8.25 11.42 15.41
N SER A 17 8.07 11.78 16.69
CA SER A 17 6.84 11.43 17.43
C SER A 17 5.59 12.10 16.84
N GLU A 18 5.70 13.35 16.38
CA GLU A 18 4.61 14.06 15.70
C GLU A 18 4.24 13.36 14.38
N LEU A 19 5.23 12.97 13.57
CA LEU A 19 5.00 12.22 12.34
C LEU A 19 4.35 10.85 12.61
N GLU A 20 4.82 10.12 13.64
CA GLU A 20 4.22 8.84 14.04
C GLU A 20 2.75 9.02 14.44
N ALA A 21 2.41 10.07 15.19
CA ALA A 21 1.04 10.37 15.60
C ALA A 21 0.13 10.79 14.44
N GLU A 22 0.65 11.59 13.50
CA GLU A 22 -0.08 11.95 12.28
C GLU A 22 -0.40 10.71 11.44
N ILE A 23 0.59 9.82 11.27
CA ILE A 23 0.42 8.56 10.56
C ILE A 23 -0.56 7.64 11.29
N GLU A 24 -0.48 7.54 12.61
CA GLU A 24 -1.40 6.71 13.41
C GLU A 24 -2.86 7.17 13.23
N SER A 25 -3.10 8.49 13.28
CA SER A 25 -4.42 9.08 13.01
C SER A 25 -4.90 8.80 11.57
N ALA A 26 -4.01 8.91 10.59
CA ALA A 26 -4.34 8.59 9.20
C ALA A 26 -4.64 7.09 9.00
N LEU A 27 -3.84 6.20 9.59
CA LEU A 27 -4.03 4.75 9.54
C LEU A 27 -5.31 4.32 10.24
N GLY A 28 -5.64 4.89 11.40
CA GLY A 28 -6.91 4.63 12.09
C GLY A 28 -8.11 4.93 11.19
N ARG A 29 -8.12 6.12 10.57
CA ARG A 29 -9.18 6.50 9.61
C ARG A 29 -9.23 5.58 8.39
N PHE A 30 -8.08 5.13 7.90
CA PHE A 30 -8.01 4.20 6.77
C PHE A 30 -8.60 2.81 7.12
N VAL A 31 -8.22 2.27 8.29
CA VAL A 31 -8.74 0.99 8.80
C VAL A 31 -10.26 1.03 8.91
N GLU A 32 -10.81 2.13 9.44
CA GLU A 32 -12.26 2.34 9.53
C GLU A 32 -12.92 2.44 8.15
N ALA A 33 -12.38 3.28 7.25
CA ALA A 33 -12.95 3.53 5.94
C ALA A 33 -12.98 2.27 5.05
N GLU A 34 -11.90 1.49 5.05
CA GLU A 34 -11.79 0.24 4.29
C GLU A 34 -12.36 -0.97 5.06
N GLN A 35 -12.95 -0.76 6.24
CA GLN A 35 -13.56 -1.80 7.08
C GLN A 35 -12.59 -2.96 7.41
N LEU A 36 -11.29 -2.64 7.53
CA LEU A 36 -10.26 -3.60 7.89
C LEU A 36 -10.50 -4.04 9.34
N GLY A 37 -10.87 -5.31 9.52
CA GLY A 37 -11.25 -5.84 10.83
C GLY A 37 -12.74 -6.01 11.09
N ARG A 38 -13.59 -5.81 10.07
CA ARG A 38 -15.00 -6.22 10.12
C ARG A 38 -15.16 -7.73 10.34
N ASP A 39 -14.24 -8.52 9.80
CA ASP A 39 -14.08 -9.92 10.19
C ASP A 39 -13.20 -9.97 11.46
N PRO A 40 -13.72 -10.46 12.60
CA PRO A 40 -12.97 -10.54 13.85
C PRO A 40 -11.67 -11.35 13.75
N ARG A 41 -11.56 -12.25 12.76
CA ARG A 41 -10.35 -13.04 12.50
C ARG A 41 -9.23 -12.22 11.85
N HIS A 42 -9.57 -11.07 11.28
CA HIS A 42 -8.68 -10.16 10.57
C HIS A 42 -8.70 -8.75 11.19
N ALA A 43 -9.28 -8.62 12.39
CA ALA A 43 -9.28 -7.37 13.12
C ALA A 43 -7.87 -7.06 13.61
N PRO A 44 -7.40 -5.81 13.47
CA PRO A 44 -6.12 -5.42 14.04
C PRO A 44 -6.13 -5.69 15.55
N ALA A 45 -5.06 -6.31 16.04
CA ALA A 45 -4.87 -6.50 17.47
C ALA A 45 -4.71 -5.15 18.17
N GLU A 46 -4.90 -5.14 19.49
CA GLU A 46 -4.66 -3.96 20.31
C GLU A 46 -3.23 -3.45 20.11
N GLY A 47 -3.08 -2.16 19.77
CA GLY A 47 -1.79 -1.53 19.51
C GLY A 47 -1.17 -1.83 18.14
N GLU A 48 -1.82 -2.64 17.28
CA GLU A 48 -1.29 -2.96 15.95
C GLU A 48 -1.20 -1.72 15.05
N VAL A 49 -2.19 -0.82 15.12
CA VAL A 49 -2.17 0.46 14.39
C VAL A 49 -1.01 1.33 14.84
N THR A 50 -0.72 1.38 16.15
CA THR A 50 0.44 2.11 16.71
C THR A 50 1.77 1.50 16.27
N LEU A 51 1.87 0.16 16.18
CA LEU A 51 3.07 -0.50 15.67
C LEU A 51 3.25 -0.23 14.16
N ALA A 52 2.16 -0.30 13.40
CA ALA A 52 2.15 -0.02 11.97
C ALA A 52 2.52 1.45 11.68
N SER A 53 2.07 2.41 12.48
CA SER A 53 2.40 3.83 12.31
C SER A 53 3.89 4.10 12.54
N ARG A 54 4.46 3.51 13.58
CA ARG A 54 5.90 3.60 13.88
C ARG A 54 6.74 2.96 12.79
N TYR A 55 6.31 1.80 12.30
CA TYR A 55 6.97 1.13 11.17
C TYR A 55 6.92 2.00 9.92
N LEU A 56 5.76 2.54 9.57
CA LEU A 56 5.58 3.39 8.39
C LEU A 56 6.41 4.68 8.49
N ALA A 57 6.44 5.34 9.66
CA ALA A 57 7.31 6.48 9.91
C ALA A 57 8.79 6.11 9.70
N ALA A 58 9.22 4.96 10.22
CA ALA A 58 10.58 4.46 10.04
C ALA A 58 10.91 4.22 8.56
N GLU A 59 10.00 3.62 7.79
CA GLU A 59 10.18 3.37 6.36
C GLU A 59 10.25 4.67 5.56
N LEU A 60 9.37 5.65 5.82
CA LEU A 60 9.37 6.97 5.17
C LEU A 60 10.66 7.78 5.41
N MET A 61 11.39 7.45 6.47
CA MET A 61 12.68 8.08 6.80
C MET A 61 13.88 7.45 6.07
N ARG A 62 13.70 6.35 5.33
CA ARG A 62 14.77 5.68 4.58
C ARG A 62 14.96 6.28 3.19
N GLU A 63 16.19 6.21 2.66
CA GLU A 63 16.51 6.70 1.31
C GLU A 63 16.04 5.74 0.20
N ALA A 64 15.71 4.49 0.55
CA ALA A 64 14.84 3.64 -0.25
C ALA A 64 13.70 3.17 0.65
N LEU A 65 12.45 3.50 0.29
CA LEU A 65 11.26 3.00 0.96
C LEU A 65 11.19 1.48 0.80
N ARG A 66 11.06 0.72 1.90
CA ARG A 66 10.98 -0.74 1.86
C ARG A 66 9.74 -1.20 2.61
N PHE A 67 8.64 -1.34 1.87
CA PHE A 67 7.43 -1.93 2.42
C PHE A 67 7.55 -3.45 2.47
N THR A 68 7.15 -4.04 3.60
CA THR A 68 6.92 -5.48 3.68
C THR A 68 5.54 -5.78 3.11
N THR A 69 5.45 -6.66 2.13
CA THR A 69 4.18 -7.09 1.51
C THR A 69 3.95 -8.57 1.80
N SER A 70 2.69 -9.00 1.90
CA SER A 70 2.36 -10.42 2.05
C SER A 70 2.72 -11.22 0.80
N ALA A 71 2.89 -12.53 0.93
CA ALA A 71 3.19 -13.41 -0.21
C ALA A 71 2.04 -13.40 -1.23
N GLU A 72 0.79 -13.40 -0.75
CA GLU A 72 -0.42 -13.36 -1.55
C GLU A 72 -0.54 -12.08 -2.37
N ALA A 73 -0.11 -10.94 -1.81
CA ALA A 73 -0.07 -9.67 -2.55
C ALA A 73 0.95 -9.71 -3.69
N VAL A 74 2.09 -10.37 -3.50
CA VAL A 74 3.09 -10.57 -4.54
C VAL A 74 2.56 -11.48 -5.64
N GLU A 75 1.93 -12.59 -5.27
CA GLU A 75 1.31 -13.55 -6.21
C GLU A 75 0.22 -12.89 -7.06
N LEU A 76 -0.69 -12.11 -6.44
CA LEU A 76 -1.73 -11.37 -7.15
C LEU A 76 -1.14 -10.38 -8.15
N LYS A 77 -0.12 -9.62 -7.74
CA LYS A 77 0.59 -8.67 -8.60
C LYS A 77 1.27 -9.37 -9.78
N ASP A 78 1.93 -10.51 -9.54
CA ASP A 78 2.58 -11.28 -10.60
C ASP A 78 1.57 -11.90 -11.58
N ALA A 79 0.42 -12.38 -11.08
CA ALA A 79 -0.67 -12.88 -11.90
C ALA A 79 -1.26 -11.79 -12.82
N LEU A 80 -1.51 -10.59 -12.27
CA LEU A 80 -1.94 -9.43 -13.05
C LEU A 80 -0.92 -9.13 -14.15
N TRP A 81 0.37 -9.02 -13.81
CA TRP A 81 1.40 -8.71 -14.79
C TRP A 81 1.49 -9.74 -15.91
N HIS A 82 1.33 -11.02 -15.58
CA HIS A 82 1.33 -12.09 -16.56
C HIS A 82 0.12 -12.00 -17.52
N ASP A 83 -1.07 -11.65 -17.03
CA ASP A 83 -2.25 -11.43 -17.88
C ASP A 83 -2.09 -10.20 -18.78
N LEU A 84 -1.53 -9.11 -18.25
CA LEU A 84 -1.26 -7.89 -19.03
C LEU A 84 -0.20 -8.11 -20.11
N GLU A 85 0.81 -8.94 -19.85
CA GLU A 85 1.82 -9.30 -20.85
C GLU A 85 1.18 -10.02 -22.04
N LYS A 86 0.31 -11.00 -21.78
CA LYS A 86 -0.44 -11.71 -22.83
C LYS A 86 -1.30 -10.78 -23.69
N LYS A 87 -1.76 -9.66 -23.11
CA LYS A 87 -2.59 -8.66 -23.76
C LYS A 87 -1.79 -7.50 -24.37
N ASN A 88 -0.46 -7.54 -24.30
CA ASN A 88 0.42 -6.42 -24.68
C ASN A 88 0.08 -5.09 -23.97
N ALA A 89 -0.51 -5.16 -22.77
CA ALA A 89 -0.98 -4.00 -22.00
C ALA A 89 -0.07 -3.66 -20.81
N ARG A 90 0.92 -4.49 -20.50
CA ARG A 90 1.85 -4.28 -19.37
C ARG A 90 2.48 -2.89 -19.39
N ARG A 91 3.05 -2.51 -20.53
CA ARG A 91 3.80 -1.26 -20.69
C ARG A 91 2.92 -0.03 -20.52
N LEU A 92 1.66 -0.10 -20.96
CA LEU A 92 0.68 0.97 -20.79
C LEU A 92 0.50 1.30 -19.30
N LEU A 93 0.19 0.29 -18.49
CA LEU A 93 0.01 0.47 -17.04
C LEU A 93 1.31 0.93 -16.36
N GLU A 94 2.47 0.37 -16.73
CA GLU A 94 3.75 0.81 -16.16
C GLU A 94 4.05 2.28 -16.45
N ASP A 95 3.78 2.74 -17.67
CA ASP A 95 4.04 4.12 -18.08
C ASP A 95 3.05 5.09 -17.40
N GLU A 96 1.78 4.71 -17.26
CA GLU A 96 0.78 5.48 -16.51
C GLU A 96 1.17 5.62 -15.03
N LEU A 97 1.61 4.53 -14.37
CA LEU A 97 2.03 4.56 -12.96
C LEU A 97 3.32 5.37 -12.73
N LYS A 98 4.21 5.42 -13.71
CA LYS A 98 5.47 6.18 -13.65
C LYS A 98 5.30 7.66 -14.03
N SER A 99 4.15 8.03 -14.60
CA SER A 99 3.90 9.40 -15.05
C SER A 99 4.06 10.40 -13.91
N ALA A 100 4.86 11.43 -14.15
CA ALA A 100 5.13 12.49 -13.19
C ALA A 100 3.89 13.35 -12.89
N ASP A 101 2.90 13.34 -13.79
CA ASP A 101 1.66 14.12 -13.68
C ASP A 101 0.59 13.44 -12.80
N VAL A 102 0.82 12.17 -12.40
CA VAL A 102 -0.11 11.40 -11.58
C VAL A 102 0.37 11.45 -10.13
N ASP A 103 -0.45 12.01 -9.25
CA ASP A 103 -0.15 12.05 -7.82
C ASP A 103 -0.26 10.66 -7.17
N LEU A 104 0.12 10.54 -5.89
CA LEU A 104 0.16 9.24 -5.22
C LEU A 104 -1.24 8.62 -5.05
N VAL A 105 -2.27 9.45 -4.85
CA VAL A 105 -3.65 9.00 -4.65
C VAL A 105 -4.21 8.46 -5.96
N ASP A 106 -3.95 9.17 -7.05
CA ASP A 106 -4.35 8.75 -8.39
C ASP A 106 -3.62 7.48 -8.83
N ARG A 107 -2.32 7.33 -8.51
CA ARG A 107 -1.57 6.09 -8.76
C ARG A 107 -2.16 4.89 -8.01
N LEU A 108 -2.54 5.08 -6.76
CA LEU A 108 -3.19 4.03 -5.97
C LEU A 108 -4.56 3.66 -6.55
N SER A 109 -5.36 4.67 -6.90
CA SER A 109 -6.70 4.48 -7.49
C SER A 109 -6.62 3.74 -8.82
N LEU A 110 -5.63 4.10 -9.66
CA LEU A 110 -5.35 3.39 -10.91
C LEU A 110 -4.97 1.93 -10.64
N ALA A 111 -3.97 1.68 -9.77
CA ALA A 111 -3.55 0.32 -9.46
C ALA A 111 -4.71 -0.54 -8.92
N ARG A 112 -5.56 0.02 -8.05
CA ARG A 112 -6.75 -0.64 -7.52
C ARG A 112 -7.74 -0.99 -8.63
N ALA A 113 -8.06 -0.04 -9.52
CA ALA A 113 -9.00 -0.26 -10.62
C ALA A 113 -8.55 -1.39 -11.57
N TRP A 114 -7.25 -1.47 -11.87
CA TRP A 114 -6.70 -2.54 -12.70
C TRP A 114 -6.77 -3.93 -12.01
N ILE A 115 -6.48 -3.98 -10.70
CA ILE A 115 -6.61 -5.22 -9.92
C ILE A 115 -8.07 -5.66 -9.83
N GLU A 116 -9.00 -4.74 -9.53
CA GLU A 116 -10.43 -5.03 -9.44
C GLU A 116 -11.00 -5.52 -10.78
N ALA A 117 -10.61 -4.89 -11.89
CA ALA A 117 -11.00 -5.34 -13.23
C ALA A 117 -10.44 -6.74 -13.56
N PHE A 118 -9.20 -7.03 -13.16
CA PHE A 118 -8.60 -8.36 -13.32
C PHE A 118 -9.35 -9.43 -12.52
N LEU A 119 -9.67 -9.14 -11.26
CA LEU A 119 -10.40 -10.06 -10.37
C LEU A 119 -11.84 -10.29 -10.83
N SER A 120 -12.56 -9.24 -11.25
CA SER A 120 -13.95 -9.33 -11.71
C SER A 120 -14.11 -10.27 -12.91
N ARG A 121 -13.06 -10.40 -13.72
CA ARG A 121 -13.04 -11.28 -14.88
C ARG A 121 -12.80 -12.74 -14.50
N GLY A 122 -12.11 -13.01 -13.40
CA GLY A 122 -11.92 -14.35 -12.84
C GLY A 122 -13.20 -14.93 -12.24
N SER A 123 -14.05 -14.10 -11.64
CA SER A 123 -15.37 -14.50 -11.13
C SER A 123 -16.37 -14.87 -12.23
N ASP A 124 -16.28 -14.23 -13.40
CA ASP A 124 -17.17 -14.48 -14.55
C ASP A 124 -16.87 -15.84 -15.22
N SER A 125 -15.65 -16.34 -15.11
CA SER A 125 -15.24 -17.65 -15.65
C SER A 125 -15.66 -18.85 -14.78
N MET A 126 -16.10 -18.63 -13.53
CA MET A 126 -16.58 -19.67 -12.62
C MET A 126 -18.12 -19.78 -12.61
N ALA A 127 -18.81 -19.00 -13.44
CA ALA A 127 -20.27 -18.92 -13.53
C ALA A 127 -20.84 -19.54 -14.83
N GLY A 128 -20.33 -20.70 -15.25
CA GLY A 128 -21.02 -21.49 -16.29
C GLY A 128 -20.54 -22.94 -16.41
N PRO A 129 -21.40 -23.87 -16.85
CA PRO A 129 -22.83 -23.73 -17.18
C PRO A 129 -23.78 -24.08 -16.03
#